data_AF-A0A127VB32-F1
#
_entry.id   AF-A0A127VB32-F1
#
_cell.length_a   1.000
_cell.length_b   1.000
_cell.length_c   1.000
_cell.angle_alpha   90.00
_cell.angle_beta   90.00
_cell.angle_gamma   90.00
#
_symmetry.space_group_name_H-M   'P 1'
#
loop_
_entity.id
_entity.type
_entity.pdbx_description
1 polymer ?
#
loop_
_entity_poly.entity_id
_entity_poly.type
_entity_poly.pdbx_seq_one_letter_code
_entity_poly.pdbx_strand_id
1 'polypeptide(L)'
;MFLCISVPNLTGALFKGMKNQIIKTILLLSGLFVIHLNSDAQSTPAPEGLSKLTLEFNNVVGEKPLKLHDESYTNEAGEKFNITTFNYFISNIKLHEKGGKTYIIPQDSSYFLIKENDSASKKINVYVPEGKYSAITFTIGVDSLRSTMDISRRTGALDISGGMLDGMYWTWNSGYIFMKYLPKIRRGEKEAFDSVIPVFHSDSVI
;
A
#
# COMPACT_ATOMS: atom_id res chain seq x y z
N MET A 1 -27.19 -21.20 74.14
CA MET A 1 -26.23 -20.50 73.25
C MET A 1 -26.72 -19.06 73.14
N PHE A 2 -26.34 -18.20 74.08
CA PHE A 2 -25.23 -17.24 73.96
C PHE A 2 -25.36 -16.46 72.63
N LEU A 3 -25.61 -15.15 72.54
CA LEU A 3 -25.26 -14.04 73.43
C LEU A 3 -26.18 -12.83 73.10
N CYS A 4 -26.67 -12.13 74.12
CA CYS A 4 -27.34 -10.82 74.05
C CYS A 4 -26.48 -9.83 74.84
N ILE A 5 -25.89 -8.80 74.23
CA ILE A 5 -25.33 -7.61 74.92
C ILE A 5 -25.39 -6.42 73.94
N SER A 6 -26.38 -5.54 74.07
CA SER A 6 -26.33 -4.20 74.70
C SER A 6 -25.59 -3.12 73.92
N VAL A 7 -26.39 -2.16 73.44
CA VAL A 7 -26.00 -0.82 72.97
C VAL A 7 -25.53 0.03 74.16
N PRO A 8 -24.49 0.86 74.00
CA PRO A 8 -24.36 2.08 74.77
C PRO A 8 -24.67 3.31 73.90
N ASN A 9 -25.63 4.09 74.37
CA ASN A 9 -25.81 5.51 74.07
C ASN A 9 -24.68 6.32 74.73
N LEU A 10 -24.23 7.40 74.10
CA LEU A 10 -23.95 8.72 74.71
C LEU A 10 -23.45 9.64 73.56
N THR A 11 -24.31 10.50 73.03
CA THR A 11 -24.34 11.96 73.30
C THR A 11 -23.01 12.67 73.09
N GLY A 12 -23.00 13.66 72.19
CA GLY A 12 -21.92 14.64 72.14
C GLY A 12 -21.91 15.43 70.85
N ALA A 13 -22.56 16.59 70.88
CA ALA A 13 -22.49 17.60 69.86
C ALA A 13 -21.06 17.84 69.33
N LEU A 14 -20.94 18.11 68.03
CA LEU A 14 -20.25 19.29 67.49
C LEU A 14 -20.30 19.25 65.96
N PHE A 15 -21.49 19.58 65.43
CA PHE A 15 -21.61 20.17 64.10
C PHE A 15 -20.87 21.50 64.10
N LYS A 16 -19.63 21.54 63.59
CA LYS A 16 -19.04 22.79 63.10
C LYS A 16 -17.87 22.55 62.15
N GLY A 17 -18.08 22.91 60.88
CA GLY A 17 -16.98 23.37 60.04
C GLY A 17 -16.35 22.35 59.09
N MET A 18 -17.09 21.78 58.14
CA MET A 18 -16.46 21.21 56.94
C MET A 18 -17.39 21.07 55.74
N LYS A 19 -18.20 22.10 55.42
CA LYS A 19 -19.08 22.09 54.23
C LYS A 19 -18.61 22.98 53.06
N ASN A 20 -17.57 23.81 53.23
CA ASN A 20 -17.14 24.78 52.20
C ASN A 20 -15.80 24.45 51.52
N GLN A 21 -15.19 23.29 51.78
CA GLN A 21 -13.93 22.90 51.12
C GLN A 21 -14.10 21.90 49.98
N ILE A 22 -15.25 21.20 49.88
CA ILE A 22 -15.48 20.21 48.82
C ILE A 22 -15.91 20.88 47.49
N ILE A 23 -16.54 22.06 47.56
CA ILE A 23 -17.00 22.82 46.38
C ILE A 23 -15.84 23.49 45.64
N LYS A 24 -14.72 23.79 46.31
CA LYS A 24 -13.54 24.39 45.66
C LYS A 24 -12.67 23.38 44.91
N THR A 25 -12.82 22.08 45.17
CA THR A 25 -12.07 21.02 44.46
C THR A 25 -12.77 20.57 43.17
N ILE A 26 -14.09 20.76 43.05
CA ILE A 26 -14.87 20.37 41.85
C ILE A 26 -14.77 21.43 40.73
N LEU A 27 -14.32 22.65 41.05
CA LEU A 27 -14.19 23.77 40.12
C LEU A 27 -12.77 23.95 39.52
N LEU A 28 -11.93 22.91 39.60
CA LEU A 28 -10.59 22.87 38.99
C LEU A 28 -10.37 21.62 38.12
N LEU A 29 -11.43 21.06 37.53
CA LEU A 29 -11.35 20.00 36.51
C LEU A 29 -12.14 20.35 35.23
N SER A 30 -12.43 21.63 35.01
CA SER A 30 -12.98 22.17 33.76
C SER A 30 -11.90 22.94 33.00
N GLY A 31 -11.10 22.24 32.21
CA GLY A 31 -10.03 22.88 31.47
C GLY A 31 -8.96 21.90 31.05
N LEU A 32 -9.30 21.04 30.09
CA LEU A 32 -8.48 20.64 28.95
C LEU A 32 -9.23 19.52 28.18
N PHE A 33 -10.37 19.87 27.56
CA PHE A 33 -10.83 19.10 26.41
C PHE A 33 -10.07 19.66 25.20
N VAL A 34 -8.82 19.22 25.04
CA VAL A 34 -8.09 19.46 23.79
C VAL A 34 -8.71 18.53 22.77
N ILE A 35 -9.61 19.08 21.97
CA ILE A 35 -10.02 18.46 20.71
C ILE A 35 -8.77 18.44 19.85
N HIS A 36 -8.02 17.33 19.89
CA HIS A 36 -7.08 17.02 18.84
C HIS A 36 -7.92 16.71 17.60
N LEU A 37 -8.17 17.75 16.79
CA LEU A 37 -8.51 17.56 15.39
C LEU A 37 -7.26 17.01 14.72
N ASN A 38 -7.08 15.68 14.76
CA ASN A 38 -6.26 15.03 13.76
C ASN A 38 -7.01 15.17 12.44
N SER A 39 -6.72 16.22 11.68
CA SER A 39 -7.02 16.19 10.25
C SER A 39 -5.95 15.31 9.57
N ASP A 40 -6.06 14.00 9.78
CA ASP A 40 -5.40 13.03 8.92
C ASP A 40 -6.13 13.05 7.57
N ALA A 41 -5.53 13.77 6.64
CA ALA A 41 -5.40 13.44 5.22
C ALA A 41 -4.88 14.70 4.56
N GLN A 42 -3.58 14.75 4.32
CA GLN A 42 -3.05 15.66 3.31
C GLN A 42 -3.58 15.18 1.95
N SER A 43 -4.82 15.55 1.63
CA SER A 43 -5.37 15.40 0.30
C SER A 43 -4.60 16.39 -0.57
N THR A 44 -3.58 15.90 -1.27
CA THR A 44 -2.94 16.66 -2.34
C THR A 44 -4.07 17.13 -3.26
N PRO A 45 -4.29 18.45 -3.41
CA PRO A 45 -5.35 18.94 -4.27
C PRO A 45 -5.10 18.42 -5.69
N ALA A 46 -6.16 17.95 -6.34
CA ALA A 46 -6.07 17.54 -7.73
C ALA A 46 -5.54 18.71 -8.57
N PRO A 47 -4.67 18.48 -9.56
CA PRO A 47 -4.26 19.54 -10.48
C PRO A 47 -5.50 20.16 -11.14
N GLU A 48 -5.47 21.46 -11.40
CA GLU A 48 -6.62 22.19 -11.94
C GLU A 48 -7.16 21.53 -13.21
N GLY A 49 -8.48 21.33 -13.27
CA GLY A 49 -9.16 20.72 -14.41
C GLY A 49 -8.99 19.20 -14.56
N LEU A 50 -8.36 18.52 -13.59
CA LEU A 50 -8.22 17.06 -13.59
C LEU A 50 -9.00 16.41 -12.43
N SER A 51 -9.52 15.23 -12.69
CA SER A 51 -10.16 14.34 -11.72
C SER A 51 -9.27 13.16 -11.39
N LYS A 52 -9.38 12.65 -10.16
CA LYS A 52 -8.65 11.46 -9.72
C LYS A 52 -9.31 10.20 -10.29
N LEU A 53 -8.54 9.41 -11.02
CA LEU A 53 -8.87 8.05 -11.44
C LEU A 53 -8.01 7.06 -10.66
N THR A 54 -8.65 6.11 -9.99
CA THR A 54 -7.95 5.02 -9.29
C THR A 54 -7.94 3.78 -10.17
N LEU A 55 -6.74 3.21 -10.39
CA LEU A 55 -6.56 1.93 -11.07
C LEU A 55 -6.19 0.88 -10.02
N GLU A 56 -6.90 -0.25 -10.04
CA GLU A 56 -6.71 -1.37 -9.11
C GLU A 56 -6.19 -2.59 -9.86
N PHE A 57 -5.10 -3.17 -9.35
CA PHE A 57 -4.43 -4.32 -9.95
C PHE A 57 -4.73 -5.59 -9.14
N ASN A 58 -5.47 -6.51 -9.76
CA ASN A 58 -5.82 -7.80 -9.18
C ASN A 58 -5.10 -8.91 -9.94
N ASN A 59 -4.01 -9.42 -9.37
CA ASN A 59 -3.21 -10.47 -9.99
C ASN A 59 -3.85 -11.84 -9.75
N VAL A 60 -3.82 -12.71 -10.76
CA VAL A 60 -4.43 -14.04 -10.73
C VAL A 60 -3.47 -15.09 -11.29
N VAL A 61 -3.62 -16.34 -10.86
CA VAL A 61 -2.98 -17.51 -11.45
C VAL A 61 -4.08 -18.45 -11.92
N GLY A 62 -4.25 -18.55 -13.24
CA GLY A 62 -5.45 -19.15 -13.83
C GLY A 62 -6.69 -18.34 -13.42
N GLU A 63 -7.65 -19.00 -12.77
CA GLU A 63 -8.89 -18.37 -12.29
C GLU A 63 -8.83 -17.91 -10.82
N LYS A 64 -7.72 -18.17 -10.12
CA LYS A 64 -7.60 -17.90 -8.68
C LYS A 64 -6.85 -16.59 -8.43
N PRO A 65 -7.26 -15.76 -7.45
CA PRO A 65 -6.44 -14.65 -6.97
C PRO A 65 -5.06 -15.15 -6.54
N LEU A 66 -4.02 -14.41 -6.92
CA LEU A 66 -2.65 -14.70 -6.52
C LEU A 66 -2.52 -14.54 -5.01
N LYS A 67 -2.13 -15.62 -4.34
CA LYS A 67 -1.65 -15.65 -2.95
C LYS A 67 -0.18 -16.04 -2.93
N LEU A 68 0.62 -15.25 -2.21
CA LEU A 68 2.02 -15.54 -1.98
C LEU A 68 2.17 -16.62 -0.90
N HIS A 69 3.24 -17.42 -1.00
CA HIS A 69 3.70 -18.46 -0.05
C HIS A 69 2.76 -19.65 0.19
N ASP A 70 1.49 -19.39 0.47
CA ASP A 70 0.56 -20.35 1.09
C ASP A 70 -0.20 -21.22 0.07
N GLU A 71 -0.32 -20.75 -1.17
CA GLU A 71 -1.03 -21.46 -2.24
C GLU A 71 -0.03 -22.17 -3.18
N SER A 72 -0.26 -23.46 -3.40
CA SER A 72 0.45 -24.23 -4.42
C SER A 72 -0.36 -24.22 -5.71
N TYR A 73 0.26 -23.69 -6.76
CA TYR A 73 -0.23 -23.72 -8.14
C TYR A 73 0.38 -24.89 -8.89
N THR A 74 -0.18 -25.20 -10.06
CA THR A 74 0.29 -26.24 -10.97
C THR A 74 0.40 -25.64 -12.36
N ASN A 75 1.54 -25.79 -13.02
CA ASN A 75 1.73 -25.34 -14.41
C ASN A 75 1.16 -26.37 -15.39
N GLU A 76 1.18 -26.05 -16.68
CA GLU A 76 0.70 -26.96 -17.74
C GLU A 76 1.48 -28.28 -17.81
N ALA A 77 2.71 -28.30 -17.31
CA ALA A 77 3.55 -29.50 -17.23
C ALA A 77 3.27 -30.37 -15.97
N GLY A 78 2.31 -29.98 -15.12
CA GLY A 78 1.97 -30.71 -13.89
C GLY A 78 2.91 -30.45 -12.70
N GLU A 79 3.85 -29.51 -12.82
CA GLU A 79 4.77 -29.16 -11.74
C GLU A 79 4.10 -28.24 -10.72
N LYS A 80 4.29 -28.56 -9.43
CA LYS A 80 3.79 -27.75 -8.32
C LYS A 80 4.78 -26.66 -7.95
N PHE A 81 4.28 -25.44 -7.86
CA PHE A 81 5.05 -24.28 -7.43
C PHE A 81 4.23 -23.38 -6.51
N ASN A 82 4.90 -22.57 -5.71
CA ASN A 82 4.29 -21.46 -4.97
C ASN A 82 5.04 -20.19 -5.35
N ILE A 83 4.41 -19.02 -5.27
CA ILE A 83 5.04 -17.75 -5.62
C ILE A 83 5.41 -17.03 -4.34
N THR A 84 6.66 -16.60 -4.17
CA THR A 84 7.14 -15.91 -2.96
C THR A 84 7.30 -14.42 -3.17
N THR A 85 7.39 -13.95 -4.41
CA THR A 85 7.46 -12.53 -4.75
C THR A 85 6.85 -12.30 -6.12
N PHE A 86 6.01 -11.26 -6.22
CA PHE A 86 5.49 -10.77 -7.48
C PHE A 86 5.36 -9.25 -7.42
N ASN A 87 6.32 -8.56 -8.01
CA ASN A 87 6.38 -7.10 -8.04
C ASN A 87 6.67 -6.62 -9.46
N TYR A 88 6.11 -5.50 -9.88
CA TYR A 88 6.35 -4.95 -11.22
C TYR A 88 6.11 -3.44 -11.27
N PHE A 89 6.77 -2.79 -12.23
CA PHE A 89 6.51 -1.39 -12.52
C PHE A 89 5.38 -1.23 -13.51
N ILE A 90 4.56 -0.22 -13.30
CA ILE A 90 3.60 0.28 -14.28
C ILE A 90 4.03 1.67 -14.70
N SER A 91 4.10 1.90 -16.02
CA SER A 91 4.43 3.20 -16.58
C SER A 91 3.72 3.53 -17.89
N ASN A 92 3.98 4.73 -18.43
CA ASN A 92 3.46 5.20 -19.72
C ASN A 92 1.94 5.03 -19.89
N ILE A 93 1.18 5.43 -18.87
CA ILE A 93 -0.27 5.23 -18.83
C ILE A 93 -0.95 6.18 -19.83
N LYS A 94 -1.85 5.61 -20.64
CA LYS A 94 -2.65 6.30 -21.66
C LYS A 94 -4.10 5.88 -21.53
N LEU A 95 -5.01 6.82 -21.71
CA LEU A 95 -6.45 6.59 -21.72
C LEU A 95 -7.03 6.93 -23.08
N HIS A 96 -7.88 6.06 -23.61
CA HIS A 96 -8.42 6.17 -24.96
C HIS A 96 -9.92 6.45 -24.93
N GLU A 97 -10.36 7.52 -25.57
CA GLU A 97 -11.78 7.88 -25.73
C GLU A 97 -12.40 7.17 -26.96
N LYS A 98 -13.74 7.06 -26.99
CA LYS A 98 -14.50 6.36 -28.05
C LYS A 98 -14.35 6.99 -29.46
N GLY A 99 -13.66 8.11 -29.61
CA GLY A 99 -13.39 8.79 -30.89
C GLY A 99 -11.94 8.75 -31.36
N GLY A 100 -11.08 7.90 -30.75
CA GLY A 100 -9.66 7.79 -31.10
C GLY A 100 -8.74 8.82 -30.42
N LYS A 101 -9.31 9.79 -29.70
CA LYS A 101 -8.54 10.71 -28.85
C LYS A 101 -7.88 9.94 -27.69
N THR A 102 -6.62 10.25 -27.42
CA THR A 102 -5.84 9.62 -26.35
C THR A 102 -5.31 10.70 -25.41
N TYR A 103 -5.58 10.54 -24.12
CA TYR A 103 -4.95 11.32 -23.05
C TYR A 103 -3.74 10.55 -22.51
N ILE A 104 -2.60 11.22 -22.39
CA ILE A 104 -1.34 10.63 -21.92
C ILE A 104 -1.04 11.22 -20.55
N ILE A 105 -0.84 10.36 -19.54
CA ILE A 105 -0.41 10.82 -18.22
C ILE A 105 0.97 11.48 -18.34
N PRO A 106 1.21 12.65 -17.71
CA PRO A 106 2.52 13.27 -17.71
C PRO A 106 3.60 12.30 -17.22
N GLN A 107 4.75 12.28 -17.89
CA GLN A 107 5.75 11.25 -17.66
C GLN A 107 6.23 11.23 -16.20
N ASP A 108 6.46 12.38 -15.59
CA ASP A 108 6.94 12.48 -14.19
C ASP A 108 5.93 11.95 -13.14
N SER A 109 4.66 11.77 -13.51
CA SER A 109 3.62 11.19 -12.64
C SER A 109 3.11 9.82 -13.11
N SER A 110 3.82 9.19 -14.07
CA SER A 110 3.42 7.95 -14.71
C SER A 110 4.36 6.79 -14.36
N TYR A 111 4.83 6.68 -13.12
CA TYR A 111 5.61 5.52 -12.65
C TYR A 111 5.10 5.04 -11.30
N PHE A 112 4.78 3.75 -11.23
CA PHE A 112 4.26 3.12 -10.03
C PHE A 112 4.93 1.75 -9.85
N LEU A 113 5.22 1.39 -8.61
CA LEU A 113 5.71 0.06 -8.25
C LEU A 113 4.55 -0.70 -7.58
N ILE A 114 4.11 -1.78 -8.22
CA ILE A 114 3.11 -2.68 -7.67
C ILE A 114 3.82 -3.84 -6.98
N LYS A 115 3.48 -4.11 -5.73
CA LYS A 115 4.02 -5.22 -4.94
C LYS A 115 2.85 -6.08 -4.43
N GLU A 116 2.83 -7.37 -4.74
CA GLU A 116 1.73 -8.24 -4.34
C GLU A 116 1.57 -8.33 -2.80
N ASN A 117 2.67 -8.19 -2.07
CA ASN A 117 2.66 -8.19 -0.61
C ASN A 117 2.25 -6.85 0.03
N ASP A 118 2.03 -5.80 -0.75
CA ASP A 118 1.58 -4.49 -0.29
C ASP A 118 0.28 -4.10 -0.98
N SER A 119 -0.83 -4.22 -0.25
CA SER A 119 -2.16 -3.91 -0.78
C SER A 119 -2.35 -2.44 -1.16
N ALA A 120 -1.61 -1.51 -0.53
CA ALA A 120 -1.70 -0.10 -0.88
C ALA A 120 -1.07 0.17 -2.26
N SER A 121 0.02 -0.54 -2.58
CA SER A 121 0.69 -0.43 -3.88
C SER A 121 -0.18 -0.89 -5.06
N LYS A 122 -1.14 -1.80 -4.83
CA LYS A 122 -2.06 -2.33 -5.86
C LYS A 122 -3.15 -1.34 -6.28
N LYS A 123 -3.21 -0.16 -5.65
CA LYS A 123 -4.13 0.93 -6.00
C LYS A 123 -3.33 2.18 -6.33
N ILE A 124 -3.30 2.54 -7.60
CA ILE A 124 -2.61 3.75 -8.05
C ILE A 124 -3.61 4.84 -8.41
N ASN A 125 -3.24 6.08 -8.16
CA ASN A 125 -4.05 7.24 -8.52
C ASN A 125 -3.36 8.00 -9.65
N VAL A 126 -4.11 8.24 -10.73
CA VAL A 126 -3.71 9.11 -11.83
C VAL A 126 -4.72 10.23 -11.99
N TYR A 127 -4.30 11.37 -12.53
CA TYR A 127 -5.16 12.53 -12.74
C TYR A 127 -5.44 12.72 -14.22
N VAL A 128 -6.71 12.76 -14.57
CA VAL A 128 -7.19 12.78 -15.97
C VAL A 128 -8.31 13.81 -16.12
N PRO A 129 -8.48 14.42 -17.31
CA PRO A 129 -9.63 15.27 -17.57
C PRO A 129 -10.93 14.50 -17.40
N GLU A 130 -12.01 15.19 -17.02
CA GLU A 130 -13.34 14.60 -17.03
C GLU A 130 -13.70 14.13 -18.44
N GLY A 131 -14.17 12.90 -18.56
CA GLY A 131 -14.44 12.29 -19.85
C GLY A 131 -14.87 10.84 -19.76
N LYS A 132 -15.28 10.30 -20.91
CA LYS A 132 -15.61 8.88 -21.07
C LYS A 132 -14.47 8.16 -21.79
N TYR A 133 -13.76 7.33 -21.05
CA TYR A 133 -12.68 6.50 -21.57
C TYR A 133 -13.19 5.08 -21.84
N SER A 134 -12.70 4.49 -22.91
CA SER A 134 -13.07 3.16 -23.41
C SER A 134 -11.97 2.12 -23.23
N ALA A 135 -10.71 2.56 -23.12
CA ALA A 135 -9.57 1.68 -22.88
C ALA A 135 -8.45 2.41 -22.13
N ILE A 136 -7.59 1.63 -21.49
CA ILE A 136 -6.36 2.10 -20.85
C ILE A 136 -5.21 1.25 -21.40
N THR A 137 -4.12 1.90 -21.78
CA THR A 137 -2.87 1.24 -22.15
C THR A 137 -1.79 1.67 -21.17
N PHE A 138 -0.97 0.73 -20.73
CA PHE A 138 0.20 1.00 -19.89
C PHE A 138 1.33 0.03 -20.22
N THR A 139 2.53 0.37 -19.80
CA THR A 139 3.72 -0.47 -19.92
C THR A 139 4.01 -1.16 -18.60
N ILE A 140 4.38 -2.44 -18.65
CA ILE A 140 5.01 -3.12 -17.53
C ILE A 140 6.53 -2.88 -17.65
N GLY A 141 7.09 -2.10 -16.73
CA GLY A 141 8.50 -1.70 -16.73
C GLY A 141 8.73 -0.19 -16.75
N VAL A 142 9.98 0.20 -17.04
CA VAL A 142 10.44 1.60 -17.07
C VAL A 142 11.04 1.88 -18.44
N ASP A 143 10.75 3.03 -19.04
CA ASP A 143 11.34 3.38 -20.33
C ASP A 143 12.87 3.58 -20.23
N SER A 144 13.57 3.33 -21.33
CA SER A 144 15.03 3.43 -21.40
C SER A 144 15.52 4.85 -21.11
N LEU A 145 14.82 5.86 -21.65
CA LEU A 145 15.17 7.26 -21.46
C LEU A 145 15.19 7.60 -19.98
N ARG A 146 14.10 7.33 -19.25
CA ARG A 146 14.02 7.51 -17.79
C ARG A 146 15.06 6.72 -17.03
N SER A 147 15.32 5.47 -17.43
CA SER A 147 16.30 4.61 -16.76
C SER A 147 17.73 5.18 -16.82
N THR A 148 18.06 5.93 -17.87
CA THR A 148 19.36 6.57 -18.08
C THR A 148 19.45 8.02 -17.58
N MET A 149 18.35 8.61 -17.11
CA MET A 149 18.37 9.98 -16.58
C MET A 149 19.19 10.09 -15.28
N ASP A 150 19.55 11.32 -14.92
CA ASP A 150 20.13 11.60 -13.62
C ASP A 150 19.26 11.07 -12.46
N ILE A 151 19.88 10.65 -11.36
CA ILE A 151 19.17 10.08 -10.19
C ILE A 151 18.16 11.08 -9.62
N SER A 152 18.43 12.38 -9.68
CA SER A 152 17.50 13.43 -9.25
C SER A 152 16.17 13.45 -10.03
N ARG A 153 16.14 12.86 -11.23
CA ARG A 153 14.95 12.72 -12.09
C ARG A 153 14.26 11.36 -11.91
N ARG A 154 14.79 10.50 -11.04
CA ARG A 154 14.29 9.16 -10.73
C ARG A 154 13.73 9.14 -9.31
N THR A 155 12.59 9.78 -9.14
CA THR A 155 11.94 9.99 -7.83
C THR A 155 10.71 9.09 -7.65
N GLY A 156 10.11 9.12 -6.47
CA GLY A 156 8.89 8.38 -6.16
C GLY A 156 9.12 6.88 -6.30
N ALA A 157 8.32 6.21 -7.14
CA ALA A 157 8.46 4.77 -7.38
C ALA A 157 9.83 4.38 -7.96
N LEU A 158 10.56 5.31 -8.57
CA LEU A 158 11.88 5.06 -9.15
C LEU A 158 13.03 5.43 -8.20
N ASP A 159 12.75 5.94 -7.01
CA ASP A 159 13.77 6.39 -6.08
C ASP A 159 14.64 5.22 -5.59
N ILE A 160 15.91 5.24 -5.98
CA ILE A 160 16.90 4.22 -5.66
C ILE A 160 17.21 4.22 -4.15
N SER A 161 17.11 5.37 -3.49
CA SER A 161 17.36 5.52 -2.05
C SER A 161 16.20 5.07 -1.17
N GLY A 162 14.97 5.07 -1.70
CA GLY A 162 13.72 4.90 -0.96
C GLY A 162 13.18 3.46 -0.81
N GLY A 163 14.00 2.42 -0.97
CA GLY A 163 13.57 1.02 -0.82
C GLY A 163 13.64 0.16 -2.09
N MET A 164 14.19 0.69 -3.19
CA MET A 164 14.57 -0.09 -4.39
C MET A 164 15.58 -1.22 -4.09
N LEU A 165 16.25 -1.16 -2.94
CA LEU A 165 17.09 -2.23 -2.38
C LEU A 165 16.30 -3.49 -2.00
N ASP A 166 14.97 -3.46 -2.00
CA ASP A 166 14.10 -4.68 -2.01
C ASP A 166 14.30 -5.55 -3.28
N GLY A 167 15.29 -5.17 -4.10
CA GLY A 167 15.77 -5.89 -5.26
C GLY A 167 14.92 -5.62 -6.48
N MET A 168 14.48 -4.37 -6.65
CA MET A 168 13.88 -3.85 -7.89
C MET A 168 14.86 -2.98 -8.69
N TYR A 169 16.10 -2.82 -8.21
CA TYR A 169 17.18 -2.12 -8.90
C TYR A 169 18.52 -2.86 -8.75
N TRP A 170 19.23 -3.05 -9.87
CA TRP A 170 20.60 -3.55 -9.90
C TRP A 170 21.59 -2.41 -9.72
N THR A 171 22.38 -2.45 -8.65
CA THR A 171 23.41 -1.44 -8.39
C THR A 171 24.62 -1.58 -9.31
N TRP A 172 25.05 -2.81 -9.63
CA TRP A 172 26.25 -3.07 -10.44
C TRP A 172 26.10 -2.71 -11.92
N ASN A 173 24.90 -2.82 -12.48
CA ASN A 173 24.58 -2.37 -13.86
C ASN A 173 23.69 -1.12 -13.90
N SER A 174 23.43 -0.51 -12.74
CA SER A 174 22.58 0.68 -12.58
C SER A 174 21.27 0.64 -13.40
N GLY A 175 20.44 -0.37 -13.17
CA GLY A 175 19.21 -0.60 -13.94
C GLY A 175 18.05 -1.14 -13.13
N TYR A 176 16.83 -0.84 -13.55
CA TYR A 176 15.61 -1.33 -12.90
C TYR A 176 15.29 -2.76 -13.32
N ILE A 177 14.84 -3.57 -12.36
CA ILE A 177 14.21 -4.87 -12.60
C ILE A 177 12.73 -4.59 -12.83
N PHE A 178 12.28 -4.63 -14.08
CA PHE A 178 10.91 -4.23 -14.44
C PHE A 178 9.84 -5.10 -13.79
N MET A 179 10.13 -6.38 -13.62
CA MET A 179 9.29 -7.32 -12.91
C MET A 179 10.14 -8.33 -12.17
N LYS A 180 9.76 -8.61 -10.93
CA LYS A 180 10.36 -9.62 -10.07
C LYS A 180 9.32 -10.67 -9.76
N TYR A 181 9.59 -11.88 -10.22
CA TYR A 181 8.76 -13.06 -10.02
C TYR A 181 9.65 -14.18 -9.50
N LEU A 182 9.35 -14.66 -8.29
CA LEU A 182 10.13 -15.71 -7.63
C LEU A 182 9.24 -16.93 -7.34
N PRO A 183 9.31 -17.98 -8.18
CA PRO A 183 8.65 -19.24 -7.90
C PRO A 183 9.53 -20.13 -7.02
N LYS A 184 8.91 -20.80 -6.05
CA LYS A 184 9.50 -21.91 -5.29
C LYS A 184 8.87 -23.21 -5.75
N ILE A 185 9.62 -23.97 -6.55
CA ILE A 185 9.22 -25.29 -7.03
C ILE A 185 9.56 -26.33 -5.96
N ARG A 186 8.60 -27.19 -5.61
CA ARG A 186 8.86 -28.33 -4.73
C ARG A 186 9.30 -29.51 -5.59
N ARG A 187 10.57 -29.52 -6.01
CA ARG A 187 11.18 -30.71 -6.62
C ARG A 187 11.70 -31.60 -5.49
N GLY A 188 11.28 -32.86 -5.46
CA GLY A 188 11.80 -33.84 -4.51
C GLY A 188 13.32 -33.91 -4.66
N GLU A 189 14.02 -33.67 -3.56
CA GLU A 189 15.45 -33.87 -3.30
C GLU A 189 16.45 -33.50 -4.42
N LYS A 190 17.25 -32.45 -4.11
CA LYS A 190 18.46 -31.95 -4.78
C LYS A 190 18.24 -31.07 -6.01
N GLU A 191 19.06 -30.03 -6.08
CA GLU A 191 19.04 -28.90 -7.02
C GLU A 191 17.97 -27.82 -6.73
N ALA A 192 18.26 -27.02 -5.71
CA ALA A 192 17.65 -25.71 -5.53
C ALA A 192 18.12 -24.77 -6.65
N PHE A 193 17.31 -24.59 -7.68
CA PHE A 193 17.49 -23.46 -8.61
C PHE A 193 16.93 -22.21 -7.95
N ASP A 194 17.76 -21.56 -7.13
CA ASP A 194 17.53 -20.17 -6.75
C ASP A 194 17.92 -19.32 -7.96
N SER A 195 17.04 -18.43 -8.42
CA SER A 195 17.17 -17.55 -9.61
C SER A 195 16.70 -18.11 -10.97
N VAL A 196 15.41 -18.43 -11.11
CA VAL A 196 14.78 -18.38 -12.44
C VAL A 196 14.39 -16.93 -12.71
N ILE A 197 15.20 -16.20 -13.46
CA ILE A 197 14.81 -14.91 -14.05
C ILE A 197 13.86 -15.24 -15.21
N PRO A 198 12.57 -14.88 -15.15
CA PRO A 198 11.71 -15.09 -16.30
C PRO A 198 12.09 -14.12 -17.43
N VAL A 199 12.58 -14.67 -18.53
CA VAL A 199 12.71 -13.98 -19.81
C VAL A 199 11.35 -14.08 -20.50
N PHE A 200 10.59 -12.99 -20.53
CA PHE A 200 9.33 -12.94 -21.28
C PHE A 200 9.63 -12.66 -22.75
N HIS A 201 9.27 -13.60 -23.63
CA HIS A 201 9.04 -13.31 -25.04
C HIS A 201 7.59 -12.82 -25.17
N SER A 202 7.38 -11.58 -25.62
CA SER A 202 6.05 -11.11 -25.97
C SER A 202 5.76 -11.48 -27.43
N ASP A 203 5.15 -12.64 -27.65
CA ASP A 203 4.51 -12.90 -28.93
C ASP A 203 3.20 -12.13 -28.95
N SER A 204 3.22 -11.01 -29.68
CA SER A 204 2.02 -10.22 -29.97
C SER A 204 1.22 -11.00 -31.01
N VAL A 205 0.13 -11.65 -30.60
CA VAL A 205 -0.89 -12.12 -31.54
C VAL A 205 -2.05 -11.12 -31.49
N ILE A 206 -2.31 -10.56 -32.67
CA ILE A 206 -3.36 -9.58 -32.99
C ILE A 206 -4.74 -10.22 -32.83
#